data_AF-A0A8H6BDK3-F1
#
_entry.id   AF-A0A8H6BDK3-F1
#
_cell.length_a   1.000
_cell.length_b   1.000
_cell.length_c   1.000
_cell.angle_alpha   90.00
_cell.angle_beta   90.00
_cell.angle_gamma   90.00
#
_symmetry.space_group_name_H-M   'P 1'
#
loop_
_entity.id
_entity.type
_entity.pdbx_description
1 polymer ?
#
loop_
_entity_poly.entity_id
_entity_poly.type
_entity_poly.pdbx_seq_one_letter_code
_entity_poly.pdbx_strand_id
1 'polypeptide(L)'
;MPKSASVHPLSVAEPLTGDVFRYSDNLYYAIGANDGLYIGQENLPMSWRRVSSLPSVTKLDIIDGTVLFLLSGDKLYKGDLINIMESYERMGGAEKCFKEVVKHCKGYTIGYQEERNGPVIMSSNFVFSWKDKKIKYGPINMENNYKPSVKSVKAVFNVNKVCVLSDKHFSILHYTEDSPIFYLSNLNSLTNTQMPQVDNDSEIRIRQKGQKPIDTFKMPGRTRNEYEILLVYSRYCIAVSYDSSQQAFTHSRNEIMLFNFECKGASFDSSSRILFICGNCGLEAWSIPSKEELKSDRDIRPELVTCITGNHVRLLNNTNQKILLCLTLPGQKLGDAVGRQIFYLNGNRAP
;
A
#
# COMPACT_ATOMS: atom_id res chain seq x y z
N MET A 1 15.26 -7.28 17.83
CA MET A 1 15.35 -7.58 16.38
C MET A 1 14.02 -8.20 15.94
N PRO A 2 13.39 -7.72 14.86
CA PRO A 2 12.24 -8.41 14.28
C PRO A 2 12.67 -9.83 13.88
N LYS A 3 11.94 -10.85 14.34
CA LYS A 3 12.15 -12.23 13.89
C LYS A 3 11.71 -12.30 12.43
N SER A 4 12.67 -12.46 11.53
CA SER A 4 12.39 -12.65 10.10
C SER A 4 12.06 -14.12 9.84
N ALA A 5 10.82 -14.41 9.45
CA ALA A 5 10.51 -15.70 8.85
C ALA A 5 10.90 -15.65 7.37
N SER A 6 11.78 -16.56 6.92
CA SER A 6 12.13 -16.73 5.51
C SER A 6 11.22 -17.79 4.88
N VAL A 7 10.50 -17.40 3.84
CA VAL A 7 9.74 -18.32 3.00
C VAL A 7 10.63 -18.94 1.93
N HIS A 8 10.42 -20.22 1.63
CA HIS A 8 11.14 -20.95 0.57
C HIS A 8 10.89 -20.39 -0.84
N PRO A 9 11.79 -20.62 -1.79
CA PRO A 9 11.64 -20.09 -3.14
C PRO A 9 10.39 -20.68 -3.81
N LEU A 10 9.52 -19.81 -4.31
CA LEU A 10 8.48 -20.18 -5.26
C LEU A 10 9.17 -20.60 -6.56
N SER A 11 9.47 -21.89 -6.71
CA SER A 11 10.21 -22.36 -7.88
C SER A 11 9.41 -22.04 -9.15
N VAL A 12 10.00 -21.21 -10.00
CA VAL A 12 9.62 -20.72 -11.34
C VAL A 12 8.87 -19.39 -11.41
N ALA A 13 8.08 -19.00 -10.42
CA ALA A 13 7.21 -17.81 -10.50
C ALA A 13 7.85 -16.54 -9.91
N GLU A 14 7.70 -15.39 -10.59
CA GLU A 14 8.14 -14.10 -10.07
C GLU A 14 7.08 -13.55 -9.08
N PRO A 15 7.40 -13.39 -7.78
CA PRO A 15 6.48 -12.78 -6.83
C PRO A 15 6.28 -11.30 -7.14
N LEU A 16 5.03 -10.87 -7.26
CA LEU A 16 4.65 -9.50 -7.58
C LEU A 16 3.98 -8.79 -6.41
N THR A 17 3.23 -9.53 -5.59
CA THR A 17 2.52 -9.01 -4.41
C THR A 17 2.26 -10.12 -3.40
N GLY A 18 1.90 -9.77 -2.17
CA GLY A 18 1.67 -10.72 -1.09
C GLY A 18 0.81 -10.14 0.03
N ASP A 19 0.18 -10.99 0.82
CA ASP A 19 -0.38 -10.63 2.13
C ASP A 19 -0.39 -11.89 3.02
N VAL A 20 -0.61 -11.69 4.31
CA VAL A 20 -0.69 -12.74 5.32
C VAL A 20 -2.07 -12.79 5.96
N PHE A 21 -2.50 -14.00 6.29
CA PHE A 21 -3.77 -14.26 6.95
C PHE A 21 -3.65 -15.46 7.90
N ARG A 22 -4.56 -15.54 8.86
CA ARG A 22 -4.69 -16.72 9.72
C ARG A 22 -5.86 -17.56 9.24
N TYR A 23 -5.66 -18.87 9.26
CA TYR A 23 -6.72 -19.85 9.04
C TYR A 23 -6.54 -20.95 10.08
N SER A 24 -7.57 -21.12 10.92
CA SER A 24 -7.43 -21.80 12.22
C SER A 24 -6.27 -21.21 13.02
N ASP A 25 -5.42 -22.03 13.64
CA ASP A 25 -4.29 -21.59 14.45
C ASP A 25 -3.01 -21.27 13.66
N ASN A 26 -3.05 -21.39 12.32
CA ASN A 26 -1.87 -21.30 11.48
C ASN A 26 -1.81 -19.97 10.71
N LEU A 27 -0.59 -19.42 10.56
CA LEU A 27 -0.33 -18.27 9.69
C LEU A 27 -0.04 -18.76 8.27
N TYR A 28 -0.69 -18.15 7.29
CA TYR A 28 -0.52 -18.42 5.87
C TYR A 28 -0.10 -17.15 5.13
N TYR A 29 0.59 -17.37 4.02
CA TYR A 29 0.95 -16.37 3.04
C TYR A 29 0.13 -16.61 1.77
N ALA A 30 -0.46 -15.55 1.22
CA ALA A 30 -0.97 -15.53 -0.14
C ALA A 30 0.00 -14.69 -0.98
N ILE A 31 0.57 -15.27 -2.03
CA ILE A 31 1.53 -14.60 -2.92
C ILE A 31 0.99 -14.59 -4.34
N GLY A 32 0.77 -13.38 -4.87
CA GLY A 32 0.45 -13.16 -6.26
C GLY A 32 1.73 -13.10 -7.10
N ALA A 33 1.74 -13.83 -8.20
CA ALA A 33 2.87 -13.93 -9.11
C ALA A 33 2.47 -13.64 -10.55
N ASN A 34 3.44 -13.67 -11.46
CA ASN A 34 3.22 -13.51 -12.89
C ASN A 34 2.34 -14.62 -13.51
N ASP A 35 2.30 -15.82 -12.93
CA ASP A 35 1.61 -16.99 -13.48
C ASP A 35 0.47 -17.54 -12.59
N GLY A 36 0.20 -16.93 -11.44
CA GLY A 36 -0.83 -17.44 -10.54
C GLY A 36 -0.88 -16.80 -9.16
N LEU A 37 -1.73 -17.39 -8.32
CA LEU A 37 -1.78 -17.17 -6.87
C LEU A 37 -1.27 -18.41 -6.16
N TYR A 38 -0.35 -18.20 -5.23
CA TYR A 38 0.22 -19.24 -4.37
C TYR A 38 -0.22 -19.04 -2.93
N ILE A 39 -0.47 -20.14 -2.23
CA ILE A 39 -0.70 -20.15 -0.79
C ILE A 39 0.27 -21.14 -0.15
N GLY A 40 0.83 -20.76 1.00
CA GLY A 40 1.63 -21.64 1.83
C GLY A 40 1.61 -21.19 3.28
N GLN A 41 1.78 -22.15 4.18
CA GLN A 41 1.84 -21.95 5.63
C GLN A 41 3.23 -21.47 6.06
N GLU A 42 3.26 -20.61 7.09
CA GLU A 42 4.49 -20.18 7.76
C GLU A 42 5.25 -21.40 8.31
N ASN A 43 6.56 -21.46 8.07
CA ASN A 43 7.45 -22.53 8.53
C ASN A 43 7.13 -23.95 8.02
N LEU A 44 6.24 -24.12 7.04
CA LEU A 44 5.96 -25.42 6.42
C LEU A 44 6.24 -25.36 4.92
N PRO A 45 7.48 -25.62 4.46
CA PRO A 45 7.89 -25.44 3.07
C PRO A 45 7.07 -26.29 2.08
N MET A 46 6.73 -27.51 2.47
CA MET A 46 5.97 -28.46 1.65
C MET A 46 4.50 -28.08 1.47
N SER A 47 4.02 -27.04 2.15
CA SER A 47 2.63 -26.56 2.05
C SER A 47 2.41 -25.63 0.85
N TRP A 48 3.48 -25.09 0.27
CA TRP A 48 3.39 -24.11 -0.80
C TRP A 48 2.84 -24.72 -2.08
N ARG A 49 1.78 -24.12 -2.61
CA ARG A 49 1.19 -24.53 -3.89
C ARG A 49 0.51 -23.39 -4.62
N ARG A 50 0.40 -23.56 -5.94
CA ARG A 50 -0.45 -22.71 -6.76
C ARG A 50 -1.91 -23.11 -6.54
N VAL A 51 -2.72 -22.14 -6.10
CA VAL A 51 -4.17 -22.32 -5.90
C VAL A 51 -4.98 -21.68 -7.03
N SER A 52 -4.39 -20.83 -7.86
CA SER A 52 -5.08 -20.25 -9.00
C SER A 52 -4.11 -19.95 -10.14
N SER A 53 -4.58 -20.15 -11.37
CA SER A 53 -3.82 -19.90 -12.61
C SER A 53 -4.09 -18.50 -13.20
N LEU A 54 -4.60 -17.56 -12.39
CA LEU A 54 -4.81 -16.17 -12.81
C LEU A 54 -3.47 -15.50 -13.16
N PRO A 55 -3.30 -14.96 -14.38
CA PRO A 55 -2.03 -14.39 -14.79
C PRO A 55 -1.79 -13.02 -14.14
N SER A 56 -0.52 -12.64 -13.98
CA SER A 56 -0.11 -11.29 -13.59
C SER A 56 -0.88 -10.74 -12.38
N VAL A 57 -0.83 -11.44 -11.26
CA VAL A 57 -1.45 -10.98 -10.01
C VAL A 57 -0.56 -9.89 -9.40
N THR A 58 -0.87 -8.62 -9.66
CA THR A 58 0.02 -7.48 -9.35
C THR A 58 -0.28 -6.77 -8.05
N LYS A 59 -1.45 -7.00 -7.46
CA LYS A 59 -1.82 -6.49 -6.13
C LYS A 59 -2.81 -7.44 -5.48
N LEU A 60 -2.67 -7.67 -4.17
CA LEU A 60 -3.64 -8.40 -3.37
C LEU A 60 -3.76 -7.78 -1.98
N ASP A 61 -4.98 -7.82 -1.42
CA ASP A 61 -5.26 -7.36 -0.07
C ASP A 61 -6.24 -8.34 0.59
N ILE A 62 -5.96 -8.72 1.83
CA ILE A 62 -6.87 -9.54 2.65
C ILE A 62 -7.58 -8.65 3.67
N ILE A 63 -8.91 -8.70 3.65
CA ILE A 63 -9.78 -7.85 4.46
C ILE A 63 -10.48 -8.70 5.50
N ASP A 64 -10.43 -8.21 6.74
CA ASP A 64 -11.07 -8.80 7.91
C ASP A 64 -10.74 -10.29 8.11
N GLY A 65 -9.63 -10.76 7.53
CA GLY A 65 -9.23 -12.18 7.53
C GLY A 65 -10.17 -13.11 6.77
N THR A 66 -11.15 -12.60 6.02
CA THR A 66 -12.23 -13.42 5.42
C THR A 66 -12.28 -13.33 3.90
N VAL A 67 -11.90 -12.21 3.30
CA VAL A 67 -12.00 -12.00 1.85
C VAL A 67 -10.67 -11.52 1.29
N LEU A 68 -10.27 -12.13 0.18
CA LEU A 68 -9.11 -11.75 -0.60
C LEU A 68 -9.56 -10.98 -1.84
N PHE A 69 -9.06 -9.76 -2.00
CA PHE A 69 -9.14 -9.00 -3.25
C PHE A 69 -7.82 -9.14 -4.00
N LEU A 70 -7.88 -9.34 -5.32
CA LEU A 70 -6.68 -9.36 -6.15
C LEU A 70 -6.90 -8.68 -7.50
N LEU A 71 -5.87 -8.00 -7.99
CA LEU A 71 -5.79 -7.44 -9.33
C LEU A 71 -4.99 -8.39 -10.22
N SER A 72 -5.63 -8.92 -11.26
CA SER A 72 -5.01 -9.77 -12.28
C SER A 72 -5.28 -9.16 -13.66
N GLY A 73 -4.21 -8.80 -14.37
CA GLY A 73 -4.31 -8.05 -15.63
C GLY A 73 -5.03 -6.71 -15.43
N ASP A 74 -6.15 -6.49 -16.12
CA ASP A 74 -6.99 -5.29 -15.99
C ASP A 74 -8.29 -5.51 -15.19
N LYS A 75 -8.32 -6.53 -14.32
CA LYS A 75 -9.53 -6.97 -13.62
C LYS A 75 -9.30 -7.15 -12.12
N LEU A 76 -10.24 -6.63 -11.34
CA LEU A 76 -10.30 -6.86 -9.90
C LEU A 76 -11.22 -8.04 -9.62
N TYR A 77 -10.69 -9.01 -8.88
CA TYR A 77 -11.40 -10.19 -8.41
C TYR A 77 -11.56 -10.14 -6.88
N LYS A 78 -12.60 -10.81 -6.39
CA LYS A 78 -12.75 -11.17 -4.98
C LYS A 78 -12.83 -12.69 -4.83
N GLY A 79 -12.29 -13.22 -3.74
CA GLY A 79 -12.45 -14.61 -3.34
C GLY A 79 -12.67 -14.70 -1.84
N ASP A 80 -13.57 -15.59 -1.43
CA ASP A 80 -13.77 -15.91 -0.02
C ASP A 80 -12.64 -16.84 0.44
N LEU A 81 -11.92 -16.45 1.48
CA LEU A 81 -10.77 -17.19 1.98
C LEU A 81 -11.16 -18.59 2.49
N ILE A 82 -12.34 -18.77 3.08
CA ILE A 82 -12.78 -20.10 3.53
C ILE A 82 -12.88 -21.04 2.33
N ASN A 83 -13.54 -20.61 1.25
CA ASN A 83 -13.70 -21.42 0.05
C ASN A 83 -12.36 -21.69 -0.67
N ILE A 84 -11.45 -20.70 -0.66
CA ILE A 84 -10.09 -20.87 -1.20
C ILE A 84 -9.32 -21.90 -0.35
N MET A 85 -9.42 -21.81 0.98
CA MET A 85 -8.73 -22.72 1.90
C MET A 85 -9.28 -24.14 1.86
N GLU A 86 -10.59 -24.33 1.70
CA GLU A 86 -11.18 -25.66 1.47
C GLU A 86 -10.66 -26.29 0.16
N SER A 87 -10.55 -25.48 -0.90
CA SER A 87 -10.01 -25.94 -2.19
C SER A 87 -8.53 -26.28 -2.07
N TYR A 88 -7.78 -25.44 -1.36
CA TYR A 88 -6.41 -25.69 -0.93
C TYR A 88 -6.39 -27.05 -0.21
N GLU A 89 -6.96 -27.24 0.98
CA GLU A 89 -6.85 -28.49 1.76
C GLU A 89 -7.18 -29.77 0.97
N ARG A 90 -8.12 -29.73 0.03
CA ARG A 90 -8.46 -30.87 -0.86
C ARG A 90 -7.49 -31.12 -2.01
N MET A 91 -6.36 -30.43 -2.06
CA MET A 91 -5.38 -30.48 -3.15
C MET A 91 -5.97 -30.05 -4.51
N GLY A 92 -7.01 -29.21 -4.49
CA GLY A 92 -7.67 -28.69 -5.68
C GLY A 92 -7.23 -27.27 -6.07
N GLY A 93 -7.65 -26.86 -7.27
CA GLY A 93 -7.55 -25.46 -7.70
C GLY A 93 -8.73 -24.63 -7.18
N ALA A 94 -8.45 -23.38 -6.81
CA ALA A 94 -9.40 -22.40 -6.30
C ALA A 94 -9.87 -21.41 -7.38
N GLU A 95 -9.65 -21.68 -8.67
CA GLU A 95 -10.04 -20.79 -9.77
C GLU A 95 -11.52 -20.37 -9.70
N LYS A 96 -12.41 -21.30 -9.34
CA LYS A 96 -13.85 -21.08 -9.23
C LYS A 96 -14.25 -20.20 -8.04
N CYS A 97 -13.36 -20.00 -7.08
CA CYS A 97 -13.59 -19.16 -5.90
C CYS A 97 -13.49 -17.66 -6.25
N PHE A 98 -12.80 -17.32 -7.33
CA PHE A 98 -12.57 -15.92 -7.73
C PHE A 98 -13.69 -15.40 -8.61
N LYS A 99 -14.35 -14.33 -8.14
CA LYS A 99 -15.42 -13.63 -8.86
C LYS A 99 -14.94 -12.26 -9.27
N GLU A 100 -15.07 -11.95 -10.55
CA GLU A 100 -14.77 -10.62 -11.09
C GLU A 100 -15.74 -9.59 -10.49
N VAL A 101 -15.21 -8.50 -9.92
CA VAL A 101 -16.00 -7.43 -9.30
C VAL A 101 -15.87 -6.10 -10.03
N VAL A 102 -14.72 -5.83 -10.66
CA VAL A 102 -14.51 -4.61 -11.47
C VAL A 102 -13.75 -4.95 -12.74
N LYS A 103 -14.34 -4.59 -13.89
CA LYS A 103 -13.69 -4.58 -15.20
C LYS A 103 -12.90 -3.30 -15.43
N HIS A 104 -11.79 -3.42 -16.17
CA HIS A 104 -10.94 -2.32 -16.60
C HIS A 104 -10.40 -1.50 -15.41
N CYS A 105 -9.62 -2.17 -14.58
CA CYS A 105 -8.95 -1.67 -13.39
C CYS A 105 -7.44 -1.66 -13.63
N LYS A 106 -6.80 -0.49 -13.55
CA LYS A 106 -5.33 -0.37 -13.58
C LYS A 106 -4.73 -0.51 -12.18
N GLY A 107 -5.47 -0.09 -11.17
CA GLY A 107 -5.06 -0.14 -9.77
C GLY A 107 -6.25 0.01 -8.85
N TYR A 108 -6.10 -0.48 -7.62
CA TYR A 108 -7.09 -0.31 -6.58
C TYR A 108 -6.44 -0.06 -5.21
N THR A 109 -7.22 0.48 -4.28
CA THR A 109 -6.90 0.53 -2.86
C THR A 109 -8.16 0.27 -2.06
N ILE A 110 -8.00 -0.25 -0.86
CA ILE A 110 -9.10 -0.44 0.06
C ILE A 110 -8.77 0.25 1.38
N GLY A 111 -9.76 0.88 1.99
CA GLY A 111 -9.62 1.46 3.31
C GLY A 111 -10.95 1.93 3.86
N TYR A 112 -10.99 2.13 5.16
CA TYR A 112 -12.18 2.61 5.87
C TYR A 112 -12.53 4.04 5.44
N GLN A 113 -13.81 4.29 5.17
CA GLN A 113 -14.35 5.60 4.81
C GLN A 113 -15.73 5.82 5.42
N GLU A 114 -16.06 7.09 5.64
CA GLU A 114 -17.38 7.61 5.98
C GLU A 114 -17.97 8.35 4.79
N GLU A 115 -19.15 7.92 4.34
CA GLU A 115 -19.95 8.61 3.33
C GLU A 115 -21.28 9.03 3.95
N ARG A 116 -21.63 10.32 3.82
CA ARG A 116 -22.92 10.86 4.24
C ARG A 116 -23.95 10.61 3.16
N ASN A 117 -25.03 9.92 3.51
CA ASN A 117 -26.21 9.74 2.68
C ASN A 117 -27.41 10.42 3.34
N GLY A 118 -27.60 11.71 3.04
CA GLY A 118 -28.59 12.55 3.71
C GLY A 118 -28.25 12.74 5.21
N PRO A 119 -29.16 12.40 6.15
CA PRO A 119 -28.89 12.51 7.58
C PRO A 119 -28.04 11.36 8.15
N VAL A 120 -27.83 10.29 7.38
CA VAL A 120 -27.15 9.07 7.84
C VAL A 120 -25.67 9.12 7.44
N ILE A 121 -24.78 8.77 8.39
CA ILE A 121 -23.36 8.51 8.11
C ILE A 121 -23.19 7.01 7.97
N MET A 122 -22.71 6.58 6.80
CA MET A 122 -22.34 5.18 6.54
C MET A 122 -20.83 5.05 6.67
N SER A 123 -20.37 4.20 7.58
CA SER A 123 -18.95 3.96 7.79
C SER A 123 -18.62 2.51 7.47
N SER A 124 -17.75 2.28 6.49
CA SER A 124 -17.42 0.93 5.99
C SER A 124 -16.05 0.92 5.30
N ASN A 125 -15.56 -0.28 4.97
CA ASN A 125 -14.45 -0.40 4.02
C ASN A 125 -14.94 0.01 2.63
N PHE A 126 -14.18 0.85 1.94
CA PHE A 126 -14.45 1.23 0.55
C PHE A 126 -13.34 0.71 -0.33
N VAL A 127 -13.72 0.17 -1.49
CA VAL A 127 -12.77 -0.08 -2.56
C VAL A 127 -12.77 1.11 -3.51
N PHE A 128 -11.59 1.64 -3.78
CA PHE A 128 -11.33 2.62 -4.83
C PHE A 128 -10.57 1.90 -5.93
N SER A 129 -11.09 1.93 -7.15
CA SER A 129 -10.43 1.38 -8.34
C SER A 129 -10.35 2.45 -9.41
N TRP A 130 -9.27 2.46 -10.19
CA TRP A 130 -9.07 3.49 -11.19
C TRP A 130 -8.50 2.94 -12.50
N LYS A 131 -8.84 3.63 -13.58
CA LYS A 131 -8.22 3.49 -14.89
C LYS A 131 -8.31 4.82 -15.62
N ASP A 132 -7.18 5.27 -16.16
CA ASP A 132 -7.04 6.55 -16.83
C ASP A 132 -7.60 7.67 -15.95
N LYS A 133 -8.58 8.43 -16.45
CA LYS A 133 -9.19 9.55 -15.73
C LYS A 133 -10.37 9.17 -14.84
N LYS A 134 -10.72 7.89 -14.71
CA LYS A 134 -11.93 7.45 -13.98
C LYS A 134 -11.58 6.75 -12.68
N ILE A 135 -12.14 7.24 -11.58
CA ILE A 135 -12.10 6.60 -10.26
C ILE A 135 -13.50 6.04 -9.99
N LYS A 136 -13.57 4.75 -9.71
CA LYS A 136 -14.76 4.00 -9.29
C LYS A 136 -14.62 3.69 -7.82
N TYR A 137 -15.66 3.91 -7.03
CA TYR A 137 -15.64 3.60 -5.61
C TYR A 137 -17.00 3.12 -5.11
N GLY A 138 -16.96 2.38 -4.00
CA GLY A 138 -18.17 1.95 -3.30
C GLY A 138 -17.82 1.19 -2.01
N PRO A 139 -18.76 1.13 -1.06
CA PRO A 139 -18.60 0.34 0.16
C PRO A 139 -18.47 -1.15 -0.20
N ILE A 140 -17.76 -1.89 0.63
CA ILE A 140 -17.65 -3.36 0.58
C ILE A 140 -17.81 -3.91 1.99
N ASN A 141 -18.80 -4.76 2.17
CA ASN A 141 -19.14 -5.37 3.45
C ASN A 141 -19.85 -6.72 3.22
N MET A 142 -20.16 -7.42 4.30
CA MET A 142 -20.89 -8.69 4.20
C MET A 142 -22.27 -8.52 3.56
N GLU A 143 -22.99 -7.43 3.85
CA GLU A 143 -24.34 -7.17 3.35
C GLU A 143 -24.39 -7.07 1.82
N ASN A 144 -23.40 -6.42 1.20
CA ASN A 144 -23.28 -6.33 -0.25
C ASN A 144 -22.43 -7.45 -0.86
N ASN A 145 -22.13 -8.49 -0.08
CA ASN A 145 -21.27 -9.60 -0.48
C ASN A 145 -19.93 -9.12 -1.05
N TYR A 146 -19.36 -8.08 -0.45
CA TYR A 146 -18.09 -7.45 -0.87
C TYR A 146 -18.06 -7.07 -2.36
N LYS A 147 -19.23 -6.77 -2.94
CA LYS A 147 -19.36 -6.31 -4.32
C LYS A 147 -19.66 -4.80 -4.29
N PRO A 148 -18.72 -3.95 -4.72
CA PRO A 148 -18.90 -2.50 -4.61
C PRO A 148 -20.06 -2.01 -5.45
N SER A 149 -20.91 -1.16 -4.86
CA SER A 149 -21.86 -0.33 -5.60
C SER A 149 -21.07 0.79 -6.28
N VAL A 150 -20.90 0.70 -7.60
CA VAL A 150 -19.92 1.54 -8.30
C VAL A 150 -20.49 2.95 -8.55
N LYS A 151 -20.20 3.89 -7.65
CA LYS A 151 -20.16 5.32 -7.97
C LYS A 151 -18.89 5.62 -8.74
N SER A 152 -18.86 6.73 -9.47
CA SER A 152 -17.63 7.13 -10.16
C SER A 152 -17.45 8.63 -10.28
N VAL A 153 -16.20 9.06 -10.20
CA VAL A 153 -15.75 10.43 -10.45
C VAL A 153 -14.76 10.43 -11.62
N LYS A 154 -14.81 11.48 -12.43
CA LYS A 154 -13.88 11.70 -13.54
C LYS A 154 -12.90 12.80 -13.16
N ALA A 155 -11.63 12.46 -13.07
CA ALA A 155 -10.54 13.42 -12.94
C ALA A 155 -10.25 14.10 -14.29
N VAL A 156 -9.59 15.27 -14.24
CA VAL A 156 -9.12 15.95 -15.46
C VAL A 156 -7.80 15.38 -15.98
N PHE A 157 -7.09 14.61 -15.14
CA PHE A 157 -5.80 13.96 -15.38
C PHE A 157 -5.89 12.44 -15.22
N ASN A 158 -4.87 11.71 -15.68
CA ASN A 158 -4.78 10.26 -15.53
C ASN A 158 -4.41 9.90 -14.08
N VAL A 159 -5.25 9.17 -13.39
CA VAL A 159 -5.02 8.76 -12.01
C VAL A 159 -3.95 7.67 -11.98
N ASN A 160 -2.89 7.91 -11.21
CA ASN A 160 -1.83 6.93 -11.02
C ASN A 160 -2.09 6.07 -9.81
N LYS A 161 -2.52 6.69 -8.71
CA LYS A 161 -2.80 6.00 -7.46
C LYS A 161 -3.81 6.76 -6.62
N VAL A 162 -4.58 6.03 -5.82
CA VAL A 162 -5.42 6.56 -4.75
C VAL A 162 -4.94 5.96 -3.43
N CYS A 163 -4.80 6.78 -2.39
CA CYS A 163 -4.37 6.32 -1.07
C CYS A 163 -5.40 6.74 -0.01
N VAL A 164 -5.88 5.81 0.81
CA VAL A 164 -6.79 6.13 1.91
C VAL A 164 -5.97 6.64 3.10
N LEU A 165 -6.28 7.85 3.58
CA LEU A 165 -5.52 8.52 4.64
C LEU A 165 -6.22 8.46 5.99
N SER A 166 -7.54 8.61 5.99
CA SER A 166 -8.40 8.45 7.17
C SER A 166 -9.80 8.06 6.73
N ASP A 167 -10.64 7.75 7.70
CA ASP A 167 -12.10 7.65 7.58
C ASP A 167 -12.77 8.75 6.72
N LYS A 168 -12.20 9.94 6.61
CA LYS A 168 -12.80 11.07 5.89
C LYS A 168 -12.05 11.50 4.65
N HIS A 169 -10.79 11.11 4.51
CA HIS A 169 -9.93 11.64 3.47
C HIS A 169 -9.17 10.55 2.72
N PHE A 170 -9.02 10.77 1.42
CA PHE A 170 -8.14 10.00 0.57
C PHE A 170 -7.34 10.97 -0.32
N SER A 171 -6.18 10.52 -0.80
CA SER A 171 -5.38 11.26 -1.76
C SER A 171 -5.51 10.68 -3.16
N ILE A 172 -5.43 11.53 -4.17
CA ILE A 172 -5.33 11.16 -5.58
C ILE A 172 -3.99 11.65 -6.10
N LEU A 173 -3.21 10.71 -6.65
CA LEU A 173 -1.84 10.94 -7.11
C LEU A 173 -1.78 10.96 -8.63
N HIS A 174 -1.08 11.94 -9.18
CA HIS A 174 -0.77 12.07 -10.60
C HIS A 174 0.61 12.72 -10.79
N TYR A 175 1.23 12.55 -11.96
CA TYR A 175 2.40 13.34 -12.34
C TYR A 175 2.33 13.70 -13.81
N THR A 176 2.82 14.90 -14.11
CA THR A 176 3.22 15.31 -15.46
C THR A 176 4.75 15.19 -15.57
N GLU A 177 5.32 15.45 -16.75
CA GLU A 177 6.78 15.45 -16.92
C GLU A 177 7.47 16.45 -15.96
N ASP A 178 6.80 17.56 -15.67
CA ASP A 178 7.36 18.66 -14.89
C ASP A 178 7.00 18.63 -13.41
N SER A 179 5.93 17.96 -12.98
CA SER A 179 5.49 18.06 -11.60
C SER A 179 4.69 16.86 -11.06
N PRO A 180 5.03 16.37 -9.84
CA PRO A 180 4.18 15.48 -9.06
C PRO A 180 3.00 16.26 -8.45
N ILE A 181 1.81 15.68 -8.48
CA ILE A 181 0.59 16.28 -7.94
C ILE A 181 -0.07 15.31 -6.96
N PHE A 182 -0.40 15.86 -5.80
CA PHE A 182 -1.18 15.20 -4.76
C PHE A 182 -2.46 16.02 -4.56
N TYR A 183 -3.61 15.40 -4.70
CA TYR A 183 -4.89 15.99 -4.29
C TYR A 183 -5.37 15.31 -3.05
N LEU A 184 -5.89 16.08 -2.09
CA LEU A 184 -6.70 15.58 -1.00
C LEU A 184 -8.17 15.69 -1.36
N SER A 185 -8.91 14.63 -1.13
CA SER A 185 -10.33 14.53 -1.46
C SER A 185 -11.09 13.86 -0.31
N ASN A 186 -12.40 14.06 -0.28
CA ASN A 186 -13.32 13.34 0.61
C ASN A 186 -14.57 12.92 -0.15
N LEU A 187 -15.25 11.87 0.30
CA LEU A 187 -16.43 11.31 -0.38
C LEU A 187 -17.66 12.23 -0.34
N ASN A 188 -17.73 13.16 0.61
CA ASN A 188 -18.93 13.95 0.89
C ASN A 188 -19.04 15.18 -0.01
N SER A 189 -17.94 15.92 -0.21
CA SER A 189 -17.91 17.10 -1.09
C SER A 189 -17.33 16.77 -2.47
N LEU A 190 -16.54 15.70 -2.59
CA LEU A 190 -15.74 15.37 -3.78
C LEU A 190 -14.87 16.55 -4.26
N THR A 191 -14.59 17.50 -3.37
CA THR A 191 -13.68 18.61 -3.63
C THR A 191 -12.25 18.09 -3.60
N ASN A 192 -11.44 18.59 -4.52
CA ASN A 192 -10.03 18.25 -4.61
C ASN A 192 -9.22 19.45 -4.16
N THR A 193 -8.64 19.38 -2.97
CA THR A 193 -7.67 20.37 -2.50
C THR A 193 -6.30 19.89 -2.97
N GLN A 194 -5.66 20.64 -3.86
CA GLN A 194 -4.28 20.34 -4.22
C GLN A 194 -3.42 20.48 -2.95
N MET A 195 -2.74 19.41 -2.57
CA MET A 195 -1.75 19.48 -1.50
C MET A 195 -0.67 20.47 -1.95
N PRO A 196 -0.18 21.33 -1.05
CA PRO A 196 0.49 22.56 -1.40
C PRO A 196 1.61 22.28 -2.39
N GLN A 197 1.67 23.08 -3.44
CA GLN A 197 2.93 23.34 -4.11
C GLN A 197 3.76 24.10 -3.08
N VAL A 198 4.48 23.32 -2.27
CA VAL A 198 5.17 23.75 -1.06
C VAL A 198 5.67 25.19 -1.16
N ASP A 199 5.18 26.02 -0.24
CA ASP A 199 5.29 27.47 -0.16
C ASP A 199 6.60 28.02 -0.71
N ASN A 200 6.59 28.72 -1.87
CA ASN A 200 7.68 29.56 -2.43
C ASN A 200 9.15 29.12 -2.27
N ASP A 201 9.42 27.90 -1.84
CA ASP A 201 10.73 27.40 -1.48
C ASP A 201 11.37 26.98 -2.79
N SER A 202 12.30 27.82 -3.26
CA SER A 202 13.03 27.60 -4.49
C SER A 202 13.72 26.23 -4.49
N GLU A 203 14.18 25.72 -3.35
CA GLU A 203 14.79 24.40 -3.28
C GLU A 203 13.78 23.29 -3.55
N ILE A 204 12.58 23.38 -2.96
CA ILE A 204 11.56 22.35 -3.15
C ILE A 204 11.05 22.37 -4.58
N ARG A 205 10.86 23.55 -5.20
CA ARG A 205 10.50 23.66 -6.62
C ARG A 205 11.54 23.02 -7.54
N ILE A 206 12.83 23.24 -7.27
CA ILE A 206 13.92 22.60 -8.02
C ILE A 206 13.88 21.08 -7.85
N ARG A 207 13.65 20.60 -6.62
CA ARG A 207 13.62 19.16 -6.31
C ARG A 207 12.39 18.43 -6.85
N GLN A 208 11.26 19.12 -7.05
CA GLN A 208 10.03 18.53 -7.59
C GLN A 208 10.15 18.11 -9.06
N LYS A 209 11.00 18.78 -9.84
CA LYS A 209 11.12 18.51 -11.28
C LYS A 209 11.57 17.07 -11.53
N GLY A 210 10.80 16.34 -12.35
CA GLY A 210 11.09 14.94 -12.70
C GLY A 210 10.80 13.92 -11.59
N GLN A 211 10.14 14.31 -10.50
CA GLN A 211 9.74 13.38 -9.44
C GLN A 211 8.39 12.72 -9.73
N LYS A 212 8.23 11.49 -9.25
CA LYS A 212 6.96 10.75 -9.27
C LYS A 212 6.39 10.65 -7.85
N PRO A 213 5.08 10.88 -7.65
CA PRO A 213 4.43 10.58 -6.38
C PRO A 213 4.34 9.05 -6.22
N ILE A 214 4.77 8.56 -5.06
CA ILE A 214 4.80 7.13 -4.74
C ILE A 214 3.66 6.75 -3.82
N ASP A 215 3.49 7.49 -2.72
CA ASP A 215 2.47 7.22 -1.71
C ASP A 215 2.21 8.44 -0.82
N THR A 216 1.16 8.35 -0.01
CA THR A 216 0.90 9.29 1.08
C THR A 216 0.44 8.58 2.33
N PHE A 217 0.94 9.02 3.47
CA PHE A 217 0.60 8.43 4.76
C PHE A 217 0.17 9.50 5.77
N LYS A 218 -0.86 9.20 6.55
CA LYS A 218 -1.24 10.04 7.68
C LYS A 218 -0.33 9.74 8.87
N MET A 219 0.34 10.77 9.39
CA MET A 219 1.05 10.67 10.66
C MET A 219 0.04 10.65 11.81
N PRO A 220 0.31 9.88 12.89
CA PRO A 220 -0.48 9.96 14.10
C PRO A 220 -0.37 11.38 14.69
N GLY A 221 -1.50 12.03 14.89
CA GLY A 221 -1.60 13.36 15.52
C GLY A 221 -2.35 13.28 16.85
N ARG A 222 -2.18 14.29 17.72
CA ARG A 222 -2.91 14.39 18.99
C ARG A 222 -4.36 14.82 18.83
N THR A 223 -4.66 15.66 17.84
CA THR A 223 -6.02 16.18 17.63
C THR A 223 -6.65 15.50 16.43
N ARG A 224 -7.99 15.42 16.44
CA ARG A 224 -8.73 14.86 15.30
C ARG A 224 -8.66 15.74 14.06
N ASN A 225 -8.46 17.05 14.26
CA ASN A 225 -8.60 18.05 13.21
C ASN A 225 -7.28 18.51 12.60
N GLU A 226 -6.15 18.35 13.31
CA GLU A 226 -4.83 18.67 12.80
C GLU A 226 -3.96 17.42 12.79
N TYR A 227 -3.40 17.12 11.63
CA TYR A 227 -2.48 16.00 11.47
C TYR A 227 -1.47 16.30 10.37
N GLU A 228 -0.37 15.55 10.38
CA GLU A 228 0.63 15.64 9.32
C GLU A 228 0.41 14.54 8.30
N ILE A 229 0.74 14.84 7.05
CA ILE A 229 0.71 13.90 5.93
C ILE A 229 2.13 13.80 5.39
N LEU A 230 2.63 12.58 5.28
CA LEU A 230 3.86 12.28 4.57
C LEU A 230 3.56 12.24 3.07
N LEU A 231 4.28 13.05 2.30
CA LEU A 231 4.26 13.02 0.84
C LEU A 231 5.52 12.32 0.35
N VAL A 232 5.36 11.12 -0.19
CA VAL A 232 6.48 10.29 -0.64
C VAL A 232 6.67 10.46 -2.14
N TYR A 233 7.84 10.97 -2.52
CA TYR A 233 8.28 11.13 -3.89
C TYR A 233 9.26 10.03 -4.26
N SER A 234 9.63 9.94 -5.53
CA SER A 234 10.60 8.95 -6.01
C SER A 234 12.00 9.08 -5.39
N ARG A 235 12.41 10.26 -4.89
CA ARG A 235 13.76 10.46 -4.33
C ARG A 235 13.79 11.09 -2.94
N TYR A 236 12.65 11.50 -2.41
CA TYR A 236 12.58 12.10 -1.10
C TYR A 236 11.18 12.01 -0.50
N CYS A 237 11.06 12.36 0.77
CA CYS A 237 9.78 12.55 1.43
C CYS A 237 9.80 13.82 2.27
N ILE A 238 8.62 14.45 2.38
CA ILE A 238 8.38 15.62 3.24
C ILE A 238 7.13 15.37 4.09
N ALA A 239 7.05 16.06 5.22
CA ALA A 239 5.84 16.11 6.04
C ALA A 239 5.14 17.47 5.87
N VAL A 240 3.83 17.44 5.64
CA VAL A 240 2.98 18.64 5.54
C VAL A 240 1.90 18.61 6.60
N SER A 241 1.70 19.74 7.30
CA SER A 241 0.59 19.92 8.24
C SER A 241 -0.71 20.19 7.47
N TYR A 242 -1.79 19.54 7.90
CA TYR A 242 -3.13 19.73 7.38
C TYR A 242 -4.12 20.02 8.50
N ASP A 243 -4.92 21.06 8.31
CA ASP A 243 -6.06 21.41 9.17
C ASP A 243 -7.36 21.06 8.43
N SER A 244 -8.02 20.02 8.92
CA SER A 244 -9.28 19.53 8.37
C SER A 244 -10.48 20.46 8.59
N SER A 245 -10.40 21.37 9.56
CA SER A 245 -11.47 22.35 9.82
C SER A 245 -11.48 23.44 8.76
N GLN A 246 -10.30 23.84 8.30
CA GLN A 246 -10.11 24.81 7.22
C GLN A 246 -10.00 24.15 5.84
N GLN A 247 -9.90 22.82 5.79
CA GLN A 247 -9.56 22.05 4.59
C GLN A 247 -8.30 22.56 3.88
N ALA A 248 -7.34 23.04 4.68
CA ALA A 248 -6.19 23.76 4.20
C ALA A 248 -4.89 23.13 4.71
N PHE A 249 -3.88 23.18 3.86
CA PHE A 249 -2.52 22.88 4.26
C PHE A 249 -1.87 24.15 4.77
N THR A 250 -1.14 24.03 5.87
CA THR A 250 -0.67 25.22 6.60
C THR A 250 0.84 25.39 6.58
N HIS A 251 1.61 24.29 6.57
CA HIS A 251 3.08 24.37 6.53
C HIS A 251 3.72 23.01 6.20
N SER A 252 4.74 22.98 5.35
CA SER A 252 5.70 21.86 5.28
C SER A 252 6.77 22.03 6.34
N ARG A 253 7.24 20.95 6.95
CA ARG A 253 8.50 21.01 7.71
C ARG A 253 9.63 21.43 6.75
N ASN A 254 10.63 22.18 7.23
CA ASN A 254 11.85 22.48 6.46
C ASN A 254 12.70 21.22 6.19
N GLU A 255 12.35 20.12 6.85
CA GLU A 255 13.06 18.86 6.80
C GLU A 255 12.66 18.05 5.55
N ILE A 256 13.66 17.71 4.74
CA ILE A 256 13.50 16.88 3.55
C ILE A 256 14.30 15.60 3.75
N MET A 257 13.62 14.46 3.73
CA MET A 257 14.26 13.15 3.81
C MET A 257 14.71 12.72 2.42
N LEU A 258 16.01 12.70 2.17
CA LEU A 258 16.57 12.27 0.90
C LEU A 258 16.83 10.76 0.93
N PHE A 259 16.38 10.08 -0.12
CA PHE A 259 16.56 8.64 -0.28
C PHE A 259 17.88 8.38 -1.02
N ASN A 260 18.58 7.29 -0.68
CA ASN A 260 19.81 6.95 -1.41
C ASN A 260 19.54 6.31 -2.79
N PHE A 261 18.28 6.03 -3.13
CA PHE A 261 17.89 5.47 -4.42
C PHE A 261 16.51 5.94 -4.89
N GLU A 262 16.17 5.63 -6.14
CA GLU A 262 14.82 5.87 -6.69
C GLU A 262 13.81 4.88 -6.08
N CYS A 263 12.95 5.39 -5.21
CA CYS A 263 11.84 4.69 -4.59
C CYS A 263 10.78 4.29 -5.63
N LYS A 264 10.35 3.02 -5.57
CA LYS A 264 9.30 2.43 -6.41
C LYS A 264 8.06 2.04 -5.61
N GLY A 265 8.21 1.82 -4.31
CA GLY A 265 7.13 1.51 -3.40
C GLY A 265 7.45 1.96 -1.98
N ALA A 266 6.42 2.25 -1.20
CA ALA A 266 6.56 2.65 0.18
C ALA A 266 5.46 1.99 1.04
N SER A 267 5.76 1.83 2.32
CA SER A 267 4.81 1.46 3.36
C SER A 267 5.16 2.22 4.63
N PHE A 268 4.20 2.45 5.50
CA PHE A 268 4.40 3.21 6.73
C PHE A 268 3.79 2.44 7.89
N ASP A 269 4.58 2.23 8.94
CA ASP A 269 4.09 1.77 10.24
C ASP A 269 3.77 3.00 11.08
N SER A 270 2.48 3.32 11.18
CA SER A 270 2.01 4.49 11.94
C SER A 270 2.25 4.36 13.44
N SER A 271 2.35 3.15 13.99
CA SER A 271 2.57 2.93 15.43
C SER A 271 4.00 3.23 15.81
N SER A 272 4.95 2.73 15.03
CA SER A 272 6.38 2.94 15.25
C SER A 272 6.92 4.22 14.60
N ARG A 273 6.11 4.89 13.77
CA ARG A 273 6.49 6.02 12.91
C ARG A 273 7.68 5.68 11.99
N ILE A 274 7.68 4.48 11.44
CA ILE A 274 8.73 4.01 10.53
C ILE A 274 8.22 4.02 9.10
N LEU A 275 8.88 4.79 8.23
CA LEU A 275 8.66 4.81 6.80
C LEU A 275 9.61 3.82 6.12
N PHE A 276 9.03 2.81 5.48
CA PHE A 276 9.74 1.87 4.62
C PHE A 276 9.68 2.36 3.18
N ILE A 277 10.83 2.56 2.57
CA ILE A 277 10.94 2.85 1.13
C ILE A 277 11.67 1.72 0.44
N CYS A 278 11.22 1.36 -0.76
CA CYS A 278 11.76 0.24 -1.50
C CYS A 278 12.02 0.65 -2.95
N GLY A 279 13.23 0.40 -3.41
CA GLY A 279 13.67 0.57 -4.78
C GLY A 279 14.23 -0.75 -5.32
N ASN A 280 14.79 -0.73 -6.53
CA ASN A 280 15.31 -1.95 -7.14
C ASN A 280 16.57 -2.51 -6.45
N CYS A 281 17.31 -1.64 -5.77
CA CYS A 281 18.61 -1.94 -5.15
C CYS A 281 18.54 -2.14 -3.63
N GLY A 282 17.38 -1.93 -3.01
CA GLY A 282 17.27 -2.03 -1.57
C GLY A 282 15.96 -1.53 -0.98
N LEU A 283 15.88 -1.69 0.33
CA LEU A 283 14.90 -1.08 1.19
C LEU A 283 15.59 -0.26 2.28
N GLU A 284 15.07 0.92 2.57
CA GLU A 284 15.45 1.73 3.74
C GLU A 284 14.24 1.87 4.66
N ALA A 285 14.50 1.83 5.97
CA ALA A 285 13.52 2.12 7.00
C ALA A 285 13.94 3.38 7.77
N TRP A 286 13.09 4.39 7.75
CA TRP A 286 13.36 5.71 8.33
C TRP A 286 12.44 5.95 9.52
N SER A 287 13.01 6.28 10.68
CA SER A 287 12.27 6.76 11.85
C SER A 287 11.90 8.21 11.63
N ILE A 288 10.61 8.54 11.78
CA ILE A 288 10.08 9.88 11.55
C ILE A 288 9.71 10.52 12.89
N PRO A 289 10.33 11.67 13.24
CA PRO A 289 9.97 12.37 14.46
C PRO A 289 8.55 12.93 14.38
N SER A 290 7.83 12.86 15.49
CA SER A 290 6.55 13.52 15.69
C SER A 290 6.70 15.04 15.81
N LYS A 291 5.60 15.77 15.62
CA LYS A 291 5.57 17.21 15.78
C LYS A 291 5.93 17.63 17.22
N GLU A 292 5.59 16.82 18.21
CA GLU A 292 5.91 17.04 19.61
C GLU A 292 7.41 16.86 19.90
N GLU A 293 8.03 15.81 19.36
CA GLU A 293 9.49 15.60 19.49
C GLU A 293 10.26 16.80 18.92
N LEU A 294 9.83 17.31 17.75
CA LEU A 294 10.40 18.51 17.15
C LEU A 294 10.15 19.80 17.94
N LYS A 295 9.09 19.86 18.76
CA LYS A 295 8.85 21.00 19.66
C LYS A 295 9.80 20.97 20.86
N SER A 296 10.09 19.78 21.39
CA SER A 296 11.03 19.63 22.50
C SER A 296 12.48 19.82 22.08
N ASP A 297 12.82 19.37 20.87
CA ASP A 297 14.17 19.51 20.32
C ASP A 297 14.09 19.72 18.80
N ARG A 298 14.46 20.93 18.38
CA ARG A 298 14.41 21.34 16.97
C ARG A 298 15.53 20.74 16.13
N ASP A 299 16.52 20.10 16.75
CA ASP A 299 17.65 19.48 16.05
C ASP A 299 17.40 18.01 15.74
N ILE A 300 16.33 17.41 16.26
CA ILE A 300 15.89 16.07 15.87
C ILE A 300 15.63 16.03 14.36
N ARG A 301 16.12 14.98 13.71
CA ARG A 301 15.94 14.69 12.28
C ARG A 301 15.50 13.24 12.10
N PRO A 302 14.91 12.90 10.96
CA PRO A 302 14.66 11.54 10.55
C PRO A 302 15.95 10.75 10.52
N GLU A 303 15.86 9.54 11.02
CA GLU A 303 17.00 8.66 11.18
C GLU A 303 16.80 7.41 10.34
N LEU A 304 17.83 7.04 9.58
CA LEU A 304 17.87 5.76 8.89
C LEU A 304 18.09 4.65 9.93
N VAL A 305 17.03 3.90 10.24
CA VAL A 305 17.04 2.82 11.25
C VAL A 305 17.68 1.56 10.70
N THR A 306 17.34 1.20 9.46
CA THR A 306 17.90 0.01 8.82
C THR A 306 17.90 0.14 7.30
N CYS A 307 18.81 -0.58 6.66
CA CYS A 307 18.90 -0.69 5.22
C CYS A 307 19.16 -2.15 4.84
N ILE A 308 18.35 -2.66 3.91
CA ILE A 308 18.53 -3.97 3.30
C ILE A 308 18.91 -3.72 1.84
N THR A 309 20.13 -4.07 1.48
CA THR A 309 20.60 -3.96 0.10
C THR A 309 20.48 -5.31 -0.59
N GLY A 310 20.20 -5.28 -1.89
CA GLY A 310 20.06 -6.48 -2.68
C GLY A 310 19.63 -6.18 -4.11
N ASN A 311 19.70 -7.19 -4.97
CA ASN A 311 19.21 -7.05 -6.33
C ASN A 311 17.73 -7.46 -6.39
N HIS A 312 16.94 -6.66 -7.12
CA HIS A 312 15.51 -6.90 -7.33
C HIS A 312 14.73 -6.97 -6.01
N VAL A 313 15.08 -6.10 -5.06
CA VAL A 313 14.28 -5.94 -3.85
C VAL A 313 12.90 -5.42 -4.24
N ARG A 314 11.86 -6.03 -3.68
CA ARG A 314 10.48 -5.67 -3.93
C ARG A 314 9.69 -5.72 -2.63
N LEU A 315 8.97 -4.63 -2.39
CA LEU A 315 7.93 -4.59 -1.37
C LEU A 315 6.67 -5.25 -1.94
N LEU A 316 6.27 -6.40 -1.39
CA LEU A 316 5.14 -7.19 -1.87
C LEU A 316 3.78 -6.68 -1.39
N ASN A 317 3.77 -5.89 -0.32
CA ASN A 317 2.55 -5.30 0.22
C ASN A 317 2.79 -3.87 0.71
N ASN A 318 1.77 -3.04 0.67
CA ASN A 318 1.81 -1.67 1.18
C ASN A 318 0.76 -1.43 2.27
N THR A 319 0.32 -2.51 2.91
CA THR A 319 -0.60 -2.48 4.05
C THR A 319 0.13 -1.97 5.29
N ASN A 320 -0.51 -1.10 6.06
CA ASN A 320 0.04 -0.59 7.32
C ASN A 320 0.44 -1.76 8.25
N GLN A 321 1.57 -1.64 8.96
CA GLN A 321 2.14 -2.61 9.92
C GLN A 321 2.56 -3.99 9.38
N LYS A 322 2.22 -4.32 8.14
CA LYS A 322 2.64 -5.57 7.51
C LYS A 322 3.69 -5.25 6.45
N ILE A 323 4.92 -5.71 6.61
CA ILE A 323 5.96 -5.52 5.59
C ILE A 323 6.39 -6.90 5.07
N LEU A 324 6.06 -7.17 3.82
CA LEU A 324 6.49 -8.34 3.07
C LEU A 324 7.51 -7.92 2.02
N LEU A 325 8.70 -8.50 2.08
CA LEU A 325 9.80 -8.17 1.18
C LEU A 325 10.24 -9.40 0.41
N CYS A 326 10.43 -9.24 -0.89
CA CYS A 326 11.09 -10.21 -1.74
C CYS A 326 12.46 -9.67 -2.14
N LEU A 327 13.50 -10.50 -2.07
CA LEU A 327 14.83 -10.15 -2.56
C LEU A 327 15.54 -11.37 -3.15
N THR A 328 16.41 -11.13 -4.12
CA THR A 328 17.26 -12.18 -4.71
C THR A 328 18.55 -12.27 -3.92
N LEU A 329 18.88 -13.47 -3.41
CA LEU A 329 20.10 -13.70 -2.64
C LEU A 329 21.37 -13.54 -3.49
N PRO A 330 22.49 -13.10 -2.89
CA PRO A 330 23.78 -13.02 -3.58
C PRO A 330 24.20 -14.36 -4.19
N GLY A 331 24.73 -14.32 -5.42
CA GLY A 331 25.23 -15.50 -6.13
C GLY A 331 24.21 -16.23 -7.02
N GLN A 332 22.94 -15.82 -7.00
CA GLN A 332 21.90 -16.37 -7.88
C GLN A 332 21.63 -15.44 -9.08
N LYS A 333 21.49 -16.01 -10.29
CA LYS A 333 21.29 -15.23 -11.52
C LYS A 333 19.81 -14.85 -11.72
N LEU A 334 19.58 -13.76 -12.45
CA LEU A 334 18.26 -13.43 -13.00
C LEU A 334 17.71 -14.63 -13.79
N GLY A 335 16.60 -15.21 -13.33
CA GLY A 335 15.98 -16.39 -13.93
C GLY A 335 15.97 -17.62 -13.02
N ASP A 336 16.84 -17.65 -12.01
CA ASP A 336 16.82 -18.70 -10.98
C ASP A 336 15.78 -18.31 -9.92
N ALA A 337 14.54 -18.74 -10.14
CA ALA A 337 13.44 -18.58 -9.18
C ALA A 337 13.71 -19.24 -7.80
N VAL A 338 14.80 -20.00 -7.67
CA VAL A 338 15.30 -20.65 -6.46
C VAL A 338 16.00 -19.66 -5.50
N GLY A 339 16.15 -18.38 -5.87
CA GLY A 339 16.93 -17.39 -5.12
C GLY A 339 16.16 -16.34 -4.36
N ARG A 340 14.83 -16.35 -4.46
CA ARG A 340 13.99 -15.31 -3.88
C ARG A 340 13.46 -15.73 -2.52
N GLN A 341 13.82 -14.98 -1.48
CA GLN A 341 13.27 -15.15 -0.14
C GLN A 341 12.20 -14.10 0.13
N ILE A 342 11.10 -14.52 0.75
CA ILE A 342 10.09 -13.60 1.28
C ILE A 342 10.29 -13.44 2.77
N PHE A 343 10.43 -12.19 3.21
CA PHE A 343 10.59 -11.80 4.59
C PHE A 343 9.34 -11.10 5.07
N TYR A 344 8.80 -11.53 6.21
CA TYR A 344 7.77 -10.80 6.93
C TYR A 344 8.41 -10.05 8.10
N LEU A 345 8.46 -8.72 8.01
CA LEU A 345 8.84 -7.86 9.11
C LEU A 345 7.55 -7.42 9.81
N ASN A 346 7.25 -8.03 10.95
CA ASN A 346 6.16 -7.60 11.80
C ASN A 346 6.70 -6.57 12.80
N GLY A 347 6.18 -5.33 12.75
CA GLY A 347 6.48 -4.30 13.75
C GLY A 347 5.99 -4.65 15.15
N ASN A 348 4.99 -5.54 15.25
CA ASN A 348 4.39 -5.98 16.51
C ASN A 348 4.32 -7.52 16.59
N ARG A 349 5.41 -8.13 17.04
CA ARG A 349 5.31 -9.26 17.97
C ARG A 349 5.83 -8.76 19.33
N ALA A 350 4.98 -8.07 20.08
CA ALA A 350 5.09 -8.17 21.53
C ALA A 350 4.76 -9.64 21.90
N PRO A 351 5.47 -10.23 22.88
CA PRO A 351 5.21 -11.60 23.34
C PRO A 351 3.76 -11.80 23.78
#